data_AF-A0A1V5JQ49-F1
#
_entry.id   AF-A0A1V5JQ49-F1
#
_cell.length_a   1.000
_cell.length_b   1.000
_cell.length_c   1.000
_cell.angle_alpha   90.00
_cell.angle_beta   90.00
_cell.angle_gamma   90.00
#
_symmetry.space_group_name_H-M   'P 1'
#
loop_
_entity.id
_entity.type
_entity.pdbx_description
1 polymer ?
#
loop_
_entity_poly.entity_id
_entity_poly.type
_entity_poly.pdbx_seq_one_letter_code
_entity_poly.pdbx_strand_id
1 'polypeptide(L)'
;MALATDCNPGSSFTESMPFVFGLAVLNMHLSPEEALTGATLNAAYAIGQASQVGSLDRGKKADFLLLDGDSPAILAYHAGVSPVSQVYKMGERVA
;
A
#
# COMPACT_ATOMS: atom_id res chain seq x y z
N MET A 1 3.97 13.10 2.37
CA MET A 1 2.63 12.84 1.81
C MET A 1 2.27 11.39 2.08
N ALA A 2 1.09 11.10 2.63
CA ALA A 2 0.60 9.74 2.86
C ALA A 2 -0.65 9.48 2.01
N LEU A 3 -0.93 8.21 1.69
CA LEU A 3 -2.12 7.78 0.97
C LEU A 3 -2.99 6.91 1.87
N ALA A 4 -4.31 7.08 1.75
CA ALA A 4 -5.31 6.30 2.47
C ALA A 4 -6.57 6.17 1.60
N THR A 5 -7.39 5.16 1.88
CA THR A 5 -8.68 4.96 1.18
C THR A 5 -9.72 6.01 1.49
N ASP A 6 -9.61 6.66 2.65
CA ASP A 6 -10.68 7.47 3.22
C ASP A 6 -12.00 6.67 3.31
N CYS A 7 -11.93 5.35 3.57
CA CYS A 7 -13.08 4.46 3.45
C CYS A 7 -14.26 4.91 4.31
N ASN A 8 -15.28 5.48 3.67
CA ASN A 8 -16.50 5.96 4.31
C ASN A 8 -17.68 5.93 3.32
N PRO A 9 -18.92 5.78 3.80
CA PRO A 9 -20.09 5.63 2.92
C PRO A 9 -20.51 6.92 2.20
N GLY A 10 -19.96 8.08 2.55
CA GLY A 10 -20.38 9.38 2.03
C GLY A 10 -19.61 9.83 0.78
N SER A 11 -18.28 9.75 0.81
CA SER A 11 -17.41 10.30 -0.25
C SER A 11 -16.46 9.29 -0.88
N SER A 12 -16.06 8.24 -0.17
CA SER A 12 -15.08 7.26 -0.65
C SER A 12 -15.40 5.86 -0.14
N PHE A 13 -16.35 5.19 -0.79
CA PHE A 13 -16.77 3.86 -0.35
C PHE A 13 -15.93 2.75 -1.01
N THR A 14 -14.63 2.73 -0.67
CA THR A 14 -13.67 1.73 -1.14
C THR A 14 -12.73 1.30 -0.04
N GLU A 15 -12.53 -0.01 0.10
CA GLU A 15 -11.56 -0.63 1.01
C GLU A 15 -10.24 -0.95 0.28
N SER A 16 -10.19 -0.73 -1.04
CA SER A 16 -9.11 -1.18 -1.91
C SER A 16 -7.96 -0.17 -1.96
N MET A 17 -6.87 -0.48 -1.25
CA MET A 17 -5.61 0.26 -1.38
C MET A 17 -4.99 0.19 -2.78
N PRO A 18 -5.02 -0.94 -3.53
CA PRO A 18 -4.55 -0.96 -4.92
C PRO A 18 -5.31 0.03 -5.82
N PHE A 19 -6.63 0.15 -5.63
CA PHE A 19 -7.43 1.15 -6.37
C PHE A 19 -6.95 2.58 -6.06
N VAL A 20 -6.74 2.91 -4.78
CA VAL A 20 -6.24 4.22 -4.34
C VAL A 20 -4.82 4.49 -4.86
N PHE A 21 -3.97 3.47 -4.89
CA PHE A 21 -2.64 3.54 -5.48
C PHE A 21 -2.73 3.87 -6.98
N GLY A 22 -3.62 3.20 -7.71
CA GLY A 22 -3.89 3.50 -9.12
C GLY A 22 -4.39 4.92 -9.33
N LEU A 23 -5.30 5.42 -8.49
CA LEU A 23 -5.74 6.82 -8.55
C LEU A 23 -4.59 7.80 -8.31
N ALA A 24 -3.73 7.53 -7.33
CA ALA A 24 -2.56 8.35 -7.03
C ALA A 24 -1.61 8.46 -8.24
N VAL A 25 -1.30 7.33 -8.89
CA VAL A 25 -0.42 7.34 -10.06
C VAL A 25 -1.11 7.95 -11.29
N LEU A 26 -2.30 7.48 -11.64
CA LEU A 26 -2.94 7.79 -12.92
C LEU A 26 -3.68 9.13 -12.93
N ASN A 27 -4.25 9.55 -11.80
CA ASN A 27 -5.06 10.78 -11.73
C ASN A 27 -4.37 11.90 -10.97
N MET A 28 -3.52 11.57 -9.98
CA MET A 28 -2.81 12.57 -9.18
C MET A 28 -1.36 12.78 -9.66
N HIS A 29 -0.92 12.05 -10.68
CA HIS A 29 0.39 12.18 -11.33
C HIS A 29 1.58 11.90 -10.39
N LEU A 30 1.38 11.08 -9.36
CA LEU A 30 2.48 10.59 -8.53
C LEU A 30 3.27 9.53 -9.30
N SER A 31 4.57 9.45 -9.02
CA SER A 31 5.35 8.29 -9.45
C SER A 31 4.91 7.04 -8.68
N PRO A 32 5.10 5.82 -9.22
CA PRO A 32 4.87 4.58 -8.48
C PRO A 32 5.64 4.53 -7.14
N GLU A 33 6.85 5.08 -7.08
CA GLU A 33 7.68 5.15 -5.87
C GLU A 33 7.10 6.12 -4.83
N GLU A 34 6.56 7.26 -5.26
CA GLU A 34 5.87 8.22 -4.39
C GLU A 34 4.59 7.60 -3.82
N ALA A 35 3.80 6.92 -4.67
CA ALA A 35 2.59 6.22 -4.24
C ALA A 35 2.91 5.08 -3.26
N LEU A 36 3.96 4.30 -3.53
CA LEU A 36 4.43 3.25 -2.62
C LEU A 36 4.85 3.82 -1.27
N THR A 37 5.70 4.85 -1.26
CA THR A 37 6.14 5.51 -0.03
C THR A 37 4.96 6.11 0.72
N GLY A 38 4.01 6.71 -0.01
CA GLY A 38 2.76 7.27 0.51
C GLY A 38 1.88 6.23 1.20
N ALA A 39 1.74 5.04 0.61
CA ALA A 39 0.92 3.95 1.12
C ALA A 39 1.62 3.06 2.17
N THR A 40 2.92 3.24 2.40
CA THR A 40 3.70 2.42 3.34
C THR A 40 4.36 3.27 4.43
N LEU A 41 5.58 3.76 4.19
CA LEU A 41 6.39 4.45 5.19
C LEU A 41 5.71 5.73 5.69
N ASN A 42 5.22 6.58 4.78
CA ASN A 42 4.60 7.84 5.16
C ASN A 42 3.24 7.62 5.86
N ALA A 43 2.47 6.59 5.47
CA ALA A 43 1.26 6.20 6.19
C ALA A 43 1.59 5.74 7.63
N ALA A 44 2.66 4.95 7.82
CA ALA A 44 3.12 4.57 9.14
C ALA A 44 3.57 5.77 9.98
N TYR A 45 4.24 6.77 9.38
CA TYR A 45 4.56 8.03 10.05
C TYR A 45 3.31 8.80 10.47
N ALA A 46 2.30 8.88 9.59
CA ALA A 46 1.06 9.62 9.86
C ALA A 46 0.29 9.11 11.10
N ILE A 47 0.46 7.84 11.46
CA ILE A 47 -0.18 7.22 12.62
C ILE A 47 0.79 6.90 13.78
N GLY A 48 2.01 7.43 13.74
CA GLY A 48 3.00 7.23 14.82
C GLY A 48 3.56 5.81 14.93
N GLN A 49 3.52 5.02 13.86
CA GLN A 49 3.95 3.61 13.82
C GLN A 49 5.22 3.37 12.99
N ALA A 50 5.84 4.41 12.45
CA ALA A 50 7.01 4.28 11.57
C ALA A 50 8.22 3.56 12.20
N SER A 51 8.34 3.51 13.54
CA SER A 51 9.38 2.75 14.22
C SER A 51 9.14 1.23 14.21
N GLN A 52 7.91 0.78 13.91
CA GLN A 52 7.50 -0.62 13.99
C GLN A 52 7.10 -1.23 12.64
N VAL A 53 6.56 -0.44 11.71
CA VAL A 53 6.03 -0.90 10.41
C VAL A 53 6.27 0.14 9.31
N GLY A 54 5.87 -0.19 8.07
CA GLY A 54 5.89 0.72 6.92
C GLY A 54 7.15 0.63 6.05
N SER A 55 8.15 -0.15 6.47
CA SER A 55 9.34 -0.48 5.66
C SER A 55 9.95 -1.80 6.12
N LEU A 56 10.78 -2.40 5.26
CA LEU A 56 11.47 -3.67 5.50
C LEU A 56 12.86 -3.46 6.11
N ASP A 57 12.90 -2.78 7.25
CA ASP A 57 14.13 -2.54 8.01
C ASP A 57 14.30 -3.58 9.13
N ARG A 58 15.55 -3.90 9.47
CA ARG A 58 15.85 -4.77 10.62
C ARG A 58 15.23 -4.20 11.91
N GLY A 59 14.59 -5.05 12.70
CA GLY A 59 13.94 -4.68 13.95
C GLY A 59 12.47 -4.25 13.83
N LYS A 60 11.97 -4.01 12.61
CA LYS A 60 10.54 -3.80 12.37
C LYS A 60 9.79 -5.13 12.26
N LYS A 61 8.47 -5.09 12.38
CA LYS A 61 7.61 -6.26 12.18
C LYS A 61 7.73 -6.73 10.72
N ALA A 62 7.79 -8.05 10.54
CA ALA A 62 7.79 -8.67 9.22
C ALA A 62 6.38 -8.66 8.61
N ASP A 63 5.90 -7.46 8.30
CA ASP A 63 4.61 -7.17 7.67
C ASP A 63 4.87 -6.77 6.22
N PHE A 64 4.55 -7.64 5.26
CA PHE A 64 4.81 -7.39 3.84
C PHE A 64 3.84 -8.14 2.92
N LEU A 65 3.84 -7.73 1.66
CA LEU A 65 3.04 -8.33 0.60
C LEU A 65 3.97 -8.98 -0.42
N LEU A 66 3.57 -10.14 -0.94
CA LEU A 66 4.11 -10.63 -2.20
C LEU A 66 3.16 -10.16 -3.32
N LEU A 67 3.73 -9.54 -4.34
CA LEU A 67 3.00 -9.06 -5.51
C LEU A 67 3.30 -9.96 -6.71
N ASP A 68 2.30 -10.23 -7.53
CA ASP A 68 2.44 -10.91 -8.82
C ASP A 68 2.88 -9.91 -9.90
N GLY A 69 4.17 -9.55 -9.87
CA GLY A 69 4.79 -8.64 -10.82
C GLY A 69 6.20 -8.20 -10.40
N ASP A 70 6.95 -7.65 -11.36
CA ASP A 70 8.36 -7.27 -11.16
C ASP A 70 8.56 -5.91 -10.48
N SER A 71 7.48 -5.14 -10.29
CA SER A 71 7.53 -3.79 -9.75
C SER A 71 6.25 -3.44 -8.97
N PRO A 72 6.32 -2.60 -7.92
CA PRO A 72 5.16 -2.04 -7.22
C PRO A 72 4.15 -1.36 -8.15
N ALA A 73 4.58 -0.91 -9.32
CA ALA A 73 3.73 -0.30 -10.34
C ALA A 73 2.57 -1.21 -10.79
N ILE A 74 2.67 -2.53 -10.59
CA ILE A 74 1.58 -3.47 -10.86
C ILE A 74 0.29 -3.12 -10.10
N LEU A 75 0.41 -2.50 -8.92
CA LEU A 75 -0.72 -2.01 -8.13
C LEU A 75 -1.54 -0.94 -8.87
N ALA A 76 -0.92 -0.17 -9.76
CA ALA A 76 -1.60 0.85 -10.56
C ALA A 76 -2.14 0.30 -11.88
N TYR A 77 -1.39 -0.59 -12.53
CA TYR A 77 -1.68 -1.00 -13.91
C TYR A 77 -2.61 -2.22 -14.03
N HIS A 78 -2.68 -3.10 -13.03
CA HIS A 78 -3.59 -4.24 -13.04
C HIS A 78 -4.97 -3.87 -12.48
N ALA A 79 -5.66 -2.96 -13.18
CA ALA A 79 -6.90 -2.37 -12.69
C ALA A 79 -8.03 -3.40 -12.48
N GLY A 80 -8.77 -3.26 -11.38
CA GLY A 80 -9.96 -4.08 -11.09
C GLY A 80 -9.67 -5.45 -10.46
N VAL A 81 -8.39 -5.82 -10.30
CA VAL A 81 -7.99 -7.04 -9.61
C VAL A 81 -6.84 -6.75 -8.63
N SER A 82 -6.66 -7.62 -7.64
CA SER A 82 -5.55 -7.49 -6.70
C SER A 82 -4.32 -8.24 -7.22
N PRO A 83 -3.17 -7.58 -7.42
CA PRO A 83 -1.92 -8.28 -7.71
C PRO A 83 -1.26 -8.85 -6.44
N VAL A 84 -1.89 -8.74 -5.28
CA VAL A 84 -1.36 -9.31 -4.02
C VAL A 84 -1.57 -10.82 -4.04
N SER A 85 -0.47 -11.57 -4.11
CA SER A 85 -0.49 -13.05 -4.14
C SER A 85 -0.43 -13.65 -2.75
N GLN A 86 0.24 -12.99 -1.80
CA GLN A 86 0.30 -13.42 -0.41
C GLN A 86 0.44 -12.23 0.54
N VAL A 87 -0.08 -12.39 1.76
CA VAL A 87 0.02 -11.40 2.84
C VAL A 87 0.76 -12.03 4.02
N TYR A 88 1.82 -11.36 4.47
CA TYR A 88 2.55 -11.72 5.68
C TYR A 88 2.31 -10.69 6.78
N LYS A 89 1.99 -11.18 7.98
CA LYS A 89 1.81 -10.38 9.19
C LYS A 89 2.66 -10.98 10.31
N MET A 90 3.56 -10.18 10.88
CA MET A 90 4.50 -10.60 11.92
C MET A 90 5.31 -11.85 11.54
N GLY A 91 5.60 -12.02 10.25
CA GLY A 91 6.33 -13.17 9.71
C GLY A 91 5.48 -14.39 9.38
N GLU A 92 4.18 -14.38 9.66
CA GLU A 92 3.25 -15.46 9.34
C GLU A 92 2.42 -15.13 8.11
N ARG A 93 2.22 -16.12 7.23
CA ARG A 93 1.34 -15.97 6.07
C ARG A 93 -0.13 -16.04 6.53
N VAL A 94 -0.91 -15.02 6.19
CA VAL A 94 -2.33 -14.90 6.58
C VAL A 94 -3.31 -14.89 5.40
N ALA A 95 -2.81 -14.71 4.18
CA ALA A 95 -3.53 -14.91 2.91
C ALA A 95 -2.54 -15.38 1.83
#